data_AF-K0NP13-F1
#
_entry.id   AF-K0NP13-F1
#
_cell.length_a   1.000
_cell.length_b   1.000
_cell.length_c   1.000
_cell.angle_alpha   90.00
_cell.angle_beta   90.00
_cell.angle_gamma   90.00
#
_symmetry.space_group_name_H-M   'P 1'
#
loop_
_entity.id
_entity.type
_entity.pdbx_description
1 polymer ?
#
loop_
_entity_poly.entity_id
_entity_poly.type
_entity_poly.pdbx_seq_one_letter_code
_entity_poly.pdbx_strand_id
1 'polypeptide(L)'
;MFFLNALEHKLDSKGVITLRSLKDGVETNTNYAQIAAGLHWPEKGSPGFCVILGELLSREKGLARKPIRGQLQILAESEYQIALPAMFSKIGDEIGLFGCTDIYCDDRSTGRREFAEAFWDFRHKNESLRGRLQFAPFADNFPVGFHEVQHQITTGRLKIPAGSICYEQLQKIRFDDLGDSEVHLRFYALDALRFAAGAMVNRTPKPYQKKSKRRRLSGMVI
;
A
#
# COMPACT_ATOMS: atom_id res chain seq x y z
N MET A 1 10.83 8.81 6.07
CA MET A 1 9.76 7.85 6.38
C MET A 1 8.51 8.66 6.71
N PHE A 2 7.53 8.63 5.82
CA PHE A 2 6.23 9.30 6.02
C PHE A 2 5.22 8.25 6.49
N PHE A 3 4.56 8.52 7.61
CA PHE A 3 3.38 7.80 8.03
C PHE A 3 2.21 8.78 8.00
N LEU A 4 1.01 8.30 7.65
CA LEU A 4 -0.20 9.01 8.08
C LEU A 4 -0.08 9.22 9.60
N ASN A 5 -0.14 10.48 10.07
CA ASN A 5 0.00 10.90 11.47
C ASN A 5 -0.99 10.15 12.39
N ALA A 6 -0.66 8.92 12.74
CA ALA A 6 -1.45 8.04 13.56
C ALA A 6 -0.80 7.93 14.94
N LEU A 7 -1.57 8.21 15.97
CA LEU A 7 -1.18 8.03 17.36
C LEU A 7 -1.16 6.55 17.75
N GLU A 8 -2.02 5.75 17.11
CA GLU A 8 -2.18 4.34 17.39
C GLU A 8 -2.68 3.63 16.12
N HIS A 9 -2.23 2.39 15.92
CA HIS A 9 -2.75 1.50 14.90
C HIS A 9 -3.24 0.20 15.56
N LYS A 10 -4.35 -0.34 15.04
CA LYS A 10 -4.89 -1.63 15.50
C LYS A 10 -5.31 -2.47 14.31
N LEU A 11 -4.68 -3.62 14.14
CA LEU A 11 -5.07 -4.64 13.19
C LEU A 11 -6.04 -5.62 13.85
N ASP A 12 -7.21 -5.84 13.23
CA ASP A 12 -8.16 -6.85 13.70
C ASP A 12 -7.99 -8.20 12.99
N SER A 13 -8.66 -9.24 13.50
CA SER A 13 -8.61 -10.59 12.92
C SER A 13 -9.22 -10.72 11.51
N LYS A 14 -9.83 -9.65 10.99
CA LYS A 14 -10.40 -9.59 9.63
C LYS A 14 -9.47 -8.87 8.64
N GLY A 15 -8.28 -8.46 9.10
CA GLY A 15 -7.31 -7.70 8.31
C GLY A 15 -7.79 -6.28 8.04
N VAL A 16 -8.52 -5.67 8.98
CA VAL A 16 -8.85 -4.25 8.97
C VAL A 16 -7.89 -3.55 9.91
N ILE A 17 -7.23 -2.51 9.40
CA ILE A 17 -6.41 -1.62 10.21
C ILE A 17 -7.20 -0.38 10.59
N THR A 18 -7.23 -0.07 11.87
CA THR A 18 -7.77 1.19 12.40
C THR A 18 -6.59 2.10 12.71
N LEU A 19 -6.51 3.25 12.04
CA LEU A 19 -5.59 4.33 12.38
C LEU A 19 -6.32 5.38 13.20
N ARG A 20 -5.79 5.65 14.39
CA ARG A 20 -6.29 6.67 15.31
C ARG A 20 -5.46 7.93 15.14
N SER A 21 -6.08 9.04 14.77
CA SER A 21 -5.40 10.32 14.56
C SER A 21 -6.14 11.47 15.22
N LEU A 22 -5.41 12.52 15.59
CA LEU A 22 -6.01 13.79 15.98
C LEU A 22 -6.19 14.67 14.75
N LYS A 23 -7.43 15.07 14.49
CA LYS A 23 -7.76 16.07 13.48
C LYS A 23 -8.52 17.20 14.16
N ASP A 24 -7.94 18.40 14.13
CA ASP A 24 -8.51 19.60 14.74
C ASP A 24 -8.82 19.41 16.25
N GLY A 25 -7.94 18.70 16.97
CA GLY A 25 -8.11 18.37 18.39
C GLY A 25 -9.14 17.27 18.68
N VAL A 26 -9.82 16.75 17.65
CA VAL A 26 -10.78 15.65 17.76
C VAL A 26 -10.13 14.35 17.33
N GLU A 27 -10.28 13.33 18.15
CA GLU A 27 -9.79 12.01 17.83
C GLU A 27 -10.68 11.31 16.79
N THR A 28 -10.05 10.85 15.72
CA THR A 28 -10.73 10.19 14.60
C THR A 28 -10.14 8.81 14.37
N ASN A 29 -11.02 7.83 14.17
CA ASN A 29 -10.64 6.47 13.79
C ASN A 29 -10.93 6.26 12.31
N THR A 30 -9.89 5.98 11.54
CA THR A 30 -10.00 5.70 10.12
C THR A 30 -9.71 4.24 9.88
N ASN A 31 -10.64 3.54 9.24
CA ASN A 31 -10.52 2.10 9.01
C ASN A 31 -10.11 1.85 7.57
N TYR A 32 -9.06 1.07 7.37
CA TYR A 32 -8.61 0.63 6.07
C TYR A 32 -8.68 -0.89 5.95
N ALA A 33 -8.97 -1.35 4.75
CA ALA A 33 -8.95 -2.74 4.35
C ALA A 33 -8.19 -2.88 3.04
N GLN A 34 -7.99 -4.12 2.59
CA GLN A 34 -7.32 -4.42 1.32
C GLN A 34 -5.95 -3.72 1.25
N ILE A 35 -5.02 -4.11 2.12
CA ILE A 35 -3.70 -3.49 2.17
C ILE A 35 -2.79 -4.14 1.12
N ALA A 36 -2.08 -3.33 0.33
CA ALA A 36 -1.12 -3.80 -0.67
C ALA A 36 0.16 -2.96 -0.59
N ALA A 37 1.31 -3.62 -0.64
CA ALA A 37 2.60 -2.95 -0.75
C ALA A 37 3.10 -3.02 -2.19
N GLY A 38 3.72 -1.94 -2.68
CA GLY A 38 4.46 -1.91 -3.93
C GLY A 38 5.93 -1.69 -3.63
N LEU A 39 6.81 -2.43 -4.30
CA LEU A 39 8.24 -2.40 -4.08
C LEU A 39 8.99 -2.15 -5.39
N HIS A 40 9.77 -1.08 -5.40
CA HIS A 40 10.83 -0.85 -6.38
C HIS A 40 12.15 -1.34 -5.78
N TRP A 41 12.88 -2.17 -6.53
CA TRP A 41 14.17 -2.69 -6.10
C TRP A 41 15.26 -1.62 -6.16
N PRO A 42 16.25 -1.65 -5.26
CA PRO A 42 17.41 -0.77 -5.39
C PRO A 42 18.21 -1.16 -6.64
N GLU A 43 18.46 -0.20 -7.51
CA GLU A 43 19.23 -0.39 -8.76
C GLU A 43 20.32 0.68 -8.86
N LYS A 44 21.24 0.55 -9.83
CA LYS A 44 22.33 1.54 -9.98
C LYS A 44 21.72 2.92 -10.31
N GLY A 45 21.84 3.86 -9.37
CA GLY A 45 21.27 5.21 -9.52
C GLY A 45 19.82 5.35 -9.08
N SER A 46 19.22 4.30 -8.50
CA SER A 46 17.85 4.32 -7.95
C SER A 46 17.81 3.66 -6.55
N PRO A 47 17.27 4.33 -5.53
CA PRO A 47 17.11 3.71 -4.21
C PRO A 47 16.03 2.64 -4.23
N GLY A 48 16.06 1.73 -3.25
CA GLY A 48 14.90 0.86 -3.01
C GLY A 48 13.74 1.70 -2.48
N PHE A 49 12.50 1.37 -2.84
CA PHE A 49 11.35 2.13 -2.38
C PHE A 49 10.14 1.24 -2.13
N CYS A 50 9.49 1.42 -0.98
CA CYS A 50 8.26 0.73 -0.61
C CYS A 50 7.14 1.74 -0.39
N VAL A 51 5.96 1.47 -0.93
CA VAL A 51 4.73 2.19 -0.62
C VAL A 51 3.63 1.23 -0.22
N ILE A 52 2.90 1.56 0.84
CA ILE A 52 1.79 0.76 1.34
C ILE A 52 0.49 1.53 1.09
N LEU A 53 -0.41 0.94 0.32
CA LEU A 53 -1.74 1.45 0.08
C LEU A 53 -2.77 0.72 0.93
N GLY A 54 -3.78 1.46 1.39
CA GLY A 54 -4.98 0.91 2.02
C GLY A 54 -6.24 1.50 1.42
N GLU A 55 -7.29 0.69 1.33
CA GLU A 55 -8.62 1.14 0.93
C GLU A 55 -9.43 1.57 2.15
N LEU A 56 -9.84 2.84 2.18
CA LEU A 56 -10.74 3.38 3.19
C LEU A 56 -12.06 2.59 3.20
N LEU A 57 -12.44 2.04 4.34
CA LEU A 57 -13.76 1.43 4.47
C LEU A 57 -14.82 2.53 4.47
N SER A 58 -15.66 2.54 3.43
CA SER A 58 -16.78 3.47 3.33
C SER A 58 -17.72 3.31 4.53
N ARG A 59 -17.97 4.40 5.26
CA ARG A 59 -18.93 4.48 6.36
C ARG A 59 -20.31 4.85 5.81
N GLU A 60 -20.87 4.09 4.89
CA GLU A 60 -22.26 4.37 4.52
C GLU A 60 -23.23 3.96 5.64
N LYS A 61 -24.01 4.93 6.10
CA LYS A 61 -25.22 4.73 6.89
C LYS A 61 -26.36 4.44 5.91
N GLY A 62 -26.60 3.17 5.56
CA GLY A 62 -27.75 2.86 4.69
C GLY A 62 -27.72 1.49 4.01
N LEU A 63 -28.87 1.13 3.44
CA LEU A 63 -29.28 -0.14 2.80
C LEU A 63 -28.48 -0.57 1.55
N ALA A 64 -27.22 -0.16 1.40
CA ALA A 64 -26.40 -0.60 0.27
C ALA A 64 -26.07 -2.10 0.40
N ARG A 65 -26.75 -2.93 -0.40
CA ARG A 65 -26.56 -4.40 -0.42
C ARG A 65 -25.24 -4.85 -1.07
N LYS A 66 -24.51 -3.96 -1.75
CA LYS A 66 -23.23 -4.25 -2.42
C LYS A 66 -22.10 -3.43 -1.79
N PRO A 67 -20.93 -4.04 -1.52
CA PRO A 67 -19.78 -3.30 -1.02
C PRO A 67 -19.28 -2.32 -2.08
N ILE A 68 -19.31 -1.03 -1.77
CA ILE A 68 -18.79 0.05 -2.62
C ILE A 68 -17.27 0.16 -2.38
N ARG A 69 -16.50 0.36 -3.45
CA ARG A 69 -15.05 0.62 -3.36
C ARG A 69 -14.83 1.93 -2.61
N GLY A 70 -13.90 1.93 -1.67
CA GLY A 70 -13.50 3.10 -0.90
C GLY A 70 -12.63 4.07 -1.70
N GLN A 71 -11.88 4.91 -1.00
CA GLN A 71 -10.75 5.65 -1.57
C GLN A 71 -9.43 4.95 -1.15
N LEU A 72 -8.48 4.82 -2.06
CA LEU A 72 -7.12 4.37 -1.77
C LEU A 72 -6.31 5.52 -1.19
N GLN A 73 -5.54 5.23 -0.15
CA GLN A 73 -4.63 6.17 0.48
C GLN A 73 -3.29 5.51 0.75
N ILE A 74 -2.22 6.31 0.63
CA ILE A 74 -0.88 5.94 1.10
C ILE A 74 -0.90 5.91 2.63
N LEU A 75 -0.58 4.74 3.19
CA LEU A 75 -0.45 4.53 4.63
C LEU A 75 0.98 4.78 5.11
N ALA A 76 1.94 4.35 4.29
CA ALA A 76 3.36 4.53 4.52
C ALA A 76 4.11 4.59 3.19
N GLU A 77 5.22 5.31 3.20
CA GLU A 77 6.25 5.23 2.16
C GLU A 77 7.65 5.38 2.77
N SER A 78 8.58 4.61 2.19
CA SER A 78 9.95 4.50 2.67
C SER A 78 10.92 4.35 1.51
N GLU A 79 11.97 5.17 1.55
CA GLU A 79 13.12 5.08 0.66
C GLU A 79 14.29 4.40 1.39
N TYR A 80 15.01 3.55 0.67
CA TYR A 80 16.06 2.70 1.19
C TYR A 80 17.37 2.91 0.42
N GLN A 81 18.33 3.53 1.11
CA GLN A 81 19.72 3.63 0.67
C GLN A 81 20.61 2.82 1.63
N ILE A 82 20.25 1.55 1.82
CA ILE A 82 20.87 0.64 2.78
C ILE A 82 21.07 -0.75 2.18
N ALA A 83 21.87 -1.59 2.84
CA ALA A 83 22.10 -2.96 2.41
C ALA A 83 20.80 -3.80 2.38
N LEU A 84 20.70 -4.73 1.42
CA LEU A 84 19.51 -5.54 1.18
C LEU A 84 18.96 -6.24 2.43
N PRO A 85 19.75 -6.90 3.29
CA PRO A 85 19.20 -7.53 4.50
C PRO A 85 18.52 -6.54 5.44
N ALA A 86 19.10 -5.35 5.60
CA ALA A 86 18.51 -4.30 6.44
C ALA A 86 17.26 -3.70 5.79
N MET A 87 17.24 -3.57 4.46
CA MET A 87 16.04 -3.19 3.71
C MET A 87 14.92 -4.22 3.91
N PHE A 88 15.21 -5.52 3.78
CA PHE A 88 14.22 -6.58 3.95
C PHE A 88 13.64 -6.61 5.36
N SER A 89 14.47 -6.45 6.40
CA SER A 89 13.98 -6.30 7.78
C SER A 89 13.02 -5.12 7.93
N LYS A 90 13.41 -3.93 7.43
CA LYS A 90 12.55 -2.74 7.53
C LYS A 90 11.23 -2.89 6.78
N ILE A 91 11.27 -3.44 5.57
CA ILE A 91 10.05 -3.77 4.81
C ILE A 91 9.19 -4.74 5.62
N GLY A 92 9.80 -5.77 6.23
CA GLY A 92 9.12 -6.74 7.09
C GLY A 92 8.40 -6.10 8.29
N ASP A 93 9.06 -5.15 8.95
CA ASP A 93 8.48 -4.39 10.06
C ASP A 93 7.30 -3.52 9.60
N GLU A 94 7.46 -2.81 8.47
CA GLU A 94 6.42 -1.95 7.90
C GLU A 94 5.18 -2.73 7.48
N ILE A 95 5.35 -3.78 6.67
CA ILE A 95 4.21 -4.59 6.23
C ILE A 95 3.55 -5.31 7.42
N GLY A 96 4.35 -5.71 8.42
CA GLY A 96 3.86 -6.28 9.67
C GLY A 96 2.95 -5.31 10.43
N LEU A 97 3.35 -4.04 10.51
CA LEU A 97 2.61 -2.95 11.14
C LEU A 97 1.21 -2.78 10.52
N PHE A 98 1.13 -2.85 9.19
CA PHE A 98 -0.14 -2.66 8.45
C PHE A 98 -0.91 -3.96 8.18
N GLY A 99 -0.40 -5.11 8.61
CA GLY A 99 -0.99 -6.41 8.29
C GLY A 99 -0.97 -6.71 6.78
N CYS A 100 -0.03 -6.14 6.05
CA CYS A 100 0.18 -6.39 4.63
C CYS A 100 0.95 -7.70 4.45
N THR A 101 0.43 -8.61 3.64
CA THR A 101 1.07 -9.90 3.34
C THR A 101 1.71 -9.94 1.95
N ASP A 102 1.17 -9.16 1.02
CA ASP A 102 1.54 -9.22 -0.39
C ASP A 102 2.30 -7.96 -0.79
N ILE A 103 3.51 -8.16 -1.30
CA ILE A 103 4.40 -7.12 -1.80
C ILE A 103 4.50 -7.29 -3.31
N TYR A 104 3.99 -6.31 -4.06
CA TYR A 104 3.97 -6.33 -5.50
C TYR A 104 5.22 -5.67 -6.07
N CYS A 105 5.96 -6.41 -6.88
CA CYS A 105 7.18 -5.95 -7.53
C CYS A 105 7.34 -6.59 -8.91
N ASP A 106 8.32 -6.11 -9.68
CA ASP A 106 8.88 -6.89 -10.77
C ASP A 106 9.90 -7.89 -10.20
N ASP A 107 9.58 -9.18 -10.25
CA ASP A 107 10.46 -10.28 -9.85
C ASP A 107 10.92 -11.16 -11.03
N ARG A 108 10.62 -10.75 -12.27
CA ARG A 108 10.84 -11.58 -13.47
C ARG A 108 11.88 -11.04 -14.43
N SER A 109 12.11 -9.72 -14.45
CA SER A 109 13.14 -9.15 -15.32
C SER A 109 14.56 -9.48 -14.83
N THR A 110 15.49 -9.49 -15.78
CA THR A 110 16.90 -9.73 -15.55
C THR A 110 17.47 -8.72 -14.55
N GLY A 111 18.24 -9.18 -13.56
CA GLY A 111 18.74 -8.35 -12.45
C GLY A 111 17.77 -8.24 -11.27
N ARG A 112 16.46 -8.12 -11.52
CA ARG A 112 15.45 -8.08 -10.44
C ARG A 112 15.15 -9.44 -9.83
N ARG A 113 15.28 -10.49 -10.63
CA ARG A 113 15.18 -11.88 -10.16
C ARG A 113 16.18 -12.19 -9.04
N GLU A 114 17.40 -11.66 -9.12
CA GLU A 114 18.43 -11.87 -8.09
C GLU A 114 18.01 -11.22 -6.76
N PHE A 115 17.39 -10.04 -6.79
CA PHE A 115 16.83 -9.42 -5.59
C PHE A 115 15.67 -10.23 -5.00
N ALA A 116 14.80 -10.77 -5.85
CA ALA A 116 13.70 -11.64 -5.42
C ALA A 116 14.23 -12.94 -4.77
N GLU A 117 15.22 -13.58 -5.38
CA GLU A 117 15.90 -14.76 -4.81
C GLU A 117 16.55 -14.44 -3.46
N ALA A 118 17.28 -13.32 -3.37
CA ALA A 118 17.86 -12.86 -2.11
C ALA A 118 16.81 -12.57 -1.02
N PHE A 119 15.67 -11.99 -1.39
CA PHE A 119 14.55 -11.78 -0.47
C PHE A 119 13.99 -13.11 0.05
N TRP A 120 13.80 -14.09 -0.84
CA TRP A 120 13.32 -15.41 -0.44
C TRP A 120 14.31 -16.10 0.49
N ASP A 121 15.61 -16.08 0.19
CA ASP A 121 16.65 -16.62 1.06
C ASP A 121 16.66 -15.95 2.44
N PHE A 122 16.54 -14.63 2.46
CA PHE A 122 16.44 -13.87 3.71
C PHE A 122 15.20 -14.28 4.51
N ARG A 123 14.04 -14.39 3.85
CA ARG A 123 12.79 -14.81 4.48
C ARG A 123 12.85 -16.23 5.03
N HIS A 124 13.45 -17.18 4.32
CA HIS A 124 13.61 -18.56 4.81
C HIS A 124 14.47 -18.61 6.08
N LYS A 125 15.44 -17.71 6.22
CA LYS A 125 16.29 -17.59 7.42
C LYS A 125 15.62 -16.79 8.56
N ASN A 126 14.55 -16.04 8.26
CA ASN A 126 13.86 -15.16 9.20
C ASN A 126 12.35 -15.42 9.17
N GLU A 127 11.91 -16.47 9.87
CA GLU A 127 10.51 -16.93 9.88
C GLU A 127 9.50 -15.87 10.36
N SER A 128 9.96 -14.83 11.06
CA SER A 128 9.13 -13.70 11.49
C SER A 128 8.69 -12.78 10.33
N LEU A 129 9.37 -12.82 9.18
CA LEU A 129 9.05 -12.00 8.02
C LEU A 129 7.82 -12.55 7.28
N ARG A 130 6.68 -11.87 7.45
CA ARG A 130 5.37 -12.33 6.95
C ARG A 130 5.12 -12.04 5.46
N GLY A 131 5.84 -11.08 4.88
CA GLY A 131 5.67 -10.65 3.50
C GLY A 131 5.95 -11.75 2.48
N ARG A 132 5.24 -11.68 1.35
CA ARG A 132 5.44 -12.54 0.17
C ARG A 132 5.50 -11.66 -1.06
N LEU A 133 6.48 -11.91 -1.92
CA LEU A 133 6.53 -11.25 -3.21
C LEU A 133 5.41 -11.78 -4.11
N GLN A 134 4.84 -10.88 -4.89
CA GLN A 134 3.87 -11.14 -5.94
C GLN A 134 4.28 -10.35 -7.17
N PHE A 135 4.15 -10.95 -8.35
CA PHE A 135 4.39 -10.22 -9.59
C PHE A 135 3.35 -9.10 -9.75
N ALA A 136 3.83 -7.87 -9.95
CA ALA A 136 2.96 -6.72 -10.08
C ALA A 136 2.22 -6.70 -11.44
N PRO A 137 0.96 -6.22 -11.48
CA PRO A 137 0.32 -5.90 -12.74
C PRO A 137 1.12 -4.86 -13.53
N PHE A 138 1.24 -5.09 -14.85
CA PHE A 138 1.99 -4.22 -15.77
C PHE A 138 3.46 -4.03 -15.39
N ALA A 139 4.09 -4.98 -14.68
CA ALA A 139 5.43 -4.78 -14.16
C ALA A 139 6.46 -4.36 -15.23
N ASP A 140 6.28 -4.91 -16.42
CA ASP A 140 7.05 -4.73 -17.65
C ASP A 140 6.69 -3.47 -18.46
N ASN A 141 5.60 -2.77 -18.12
CA ASN A 141 5.10 -1.63 -18.88
C ASN A 141 4.79 -0.44 -17.96
N PHE A 142 5.81 0.40 -17.73
CA PHE A 142 5.69 1.60 -16.89
C PHE A 142 4.60 2.56 -17.39
N PRO A 143 4.52 2.94 -18.69
CA PRO A 143 3.47 3.85 -19.17
C PRO A 143 2.05 3.36 -18.89
N VAL A 144 1.76 2.08 -19.09
CA VAL A 144 0.43 1.51 -18.82
C VAL A 144 0.12 1.55 -17.33
N GLY A 145 1.06 1.13 -16.48
CA GLY A 145 0.88 1.18 -15.03
C GLY A 145 0.72 2.62 -14.51
N PHE A 146 1.45 3.57 -15.09
CA PHE A 146 1.34 4.99 -14.75
C PHE A 146 -0.01 5.58 -15.19
N HIS A 147 -0.50 5.24 -16.39
CA HIS A 147 -1.82 5.65 -16.84
C HIS A 147 -2.93 5.14 -15.91
N GLU A 148 -2.82 3.91 -15.40
CA GLU A 148 -3.75 3.39 -14.39
C GLU A 148 -3.72 4.21 -13.09
N VAL A 149 -2.53 4.60 -12.61
CA VAL A 149 -2.39 5.50 -11.46
C VAL A 149 -3.07 6.85 -11.72
N GLN A 150 -2.85 7.45 -12.89
CA GLN A 150 -3.49 8.72 -13.29
C GLN A 150 -5.01 8.58 -13.37
N HIS A 151 -5.52 7.48 -13.93
CA HIS A 151 -6.95 7.18 -13.97
C HIS A 151 -7.56 7.10 -12.57
N GLN A 152 -6.89 6.41 -11.63
CA GLN A 152 -7.37 6.34 -10.25
C GLN A 152 -7.34 7.69 -9.53
N ILE A 153 -6.36 8.55 -9.80
CA ILE A 153 -6.31 9.91 -9.24
C ILE A 153 -7.45 10.76 -9.80
N THR A 154 -7.61 10.79 -11.13
CA THR A 154 -8.62 11.63 -11.81
C THR A 154 -10.06 11.22 -11.49
N THR A 155 -10.31 9.93 -11.25
CA THR A 155 -11.61 9.42 -10.78
C THR A 155 -11.83 9.60 -9.27
N GLY A 156 -10.86 10.17 -8.54
CA GLY A 156 -10.93 10.35 -7.08
C GLY A 156 -10.74 9.06 -6.27
N ARG A 157 -10.42 7.95 -6.94
CA ARG A 157 -10.20 6.63 -6.33
C ARG A 157 -8.90 6.55 -5.55
N LEU A 158 -7.84 7.24 -5.97
CA LEU A 158 -6.54 7.30 -5.29
C LEU A 158 -6.25 8.72 -4.83
N LYS A 159 -5.91 8.87 -3.55
CA LYS A 159 -5.46 10.13 -2.96
C LYS A 159 -4.00 10.03 -2.54
N ILE A 160 -3.16 10.90 -3.10
CA ILE A 160 -1.74 11.00 -2.80
C ILE A 160 -1.51 12.27 -1.96
N PRO A 161 -0.92 12.18 -0.76
CA PRO A 161 -0.62 13.35 0.07
C PRO A 161 0.43 14.26 -0.57
N ALA A 162 0.26 15.57 -0.49
CA ALA A 162 1.14 16.55 -1.12
C ALA A 162 2.60 16.52 -0.60
N GLY A 163 2.83 16.04 0.62
CA GLY A 163 4.17 15.89 1.21
C GLY A 163 4.80 14.51 0.99
N SER A 164 4.25 13.69 0.09
CA SER A 164 4.79 12.36 -0.21
C SER A 164 5.79 12.40 -1.37
N ILE A 165 6.79 11.52 -1.34
CA ILE A 165 7.77 11.33 -2.43
C ILE A 165 7.03 10.93 -3.71
N CYS A 166 5.99 10.09 -3.58
CA CYS A 166 5.11 9.76 -4.71
C CYS A 166 4.49 11.01 -5.35
N TYR A 167 4.02 11.97 -4.55
CA TYR A 167 3.47 13.23 -5.06
C TYR A 167 4.55 14.08 -5.71
N GLU A 168 5.71 14.22 -5.09
CA GLU A 168 6.83 14.99 -5.65
C GLU A 168 7.27 14.47 -7.02
N GLN A 169 7.37 13.14 -7.18
CA GLN A 169 7.70 12.53 -8.46
C GLN A 169 6.56 12.69 -9.47
N LEU A 170 5.30 12.58 -9.04
CA LEU A 170 4.13 12.81 -9.90
C LEU A 170 4.09 14.23 -10.47
N GLN A 171 4.54 15.24 -9.72
CA GLN A 171 4.62 16.62 -10.21
C GLN A 171 5.75 16.84 -11.23
N LYS A 172 6.75 15.95 -11.28
CA LYS A 172 7.95 16.12 -12.09
C LYS A 172 7.90 15.34 -13.41
N ILE A 173 7.23 14.20 -13.44
CA ILE A 173 7.15 13.34 -14.63
C ILE A 173 6.43 14.05 -15.79
N ARG A 174 7.01 13.94 -16.99
CA ARG A 174 6.49 14.52 -18.23
C ARG A 174 6.08 13.43 -19.21
N PHE A 175 5.33 13.82 -20.24
CA PHE A 175 4.94 12.89 -21.30
C PHE A 175 6.17 12.29 -22.01
N ASP A 176 7.19 13.12 -22.28
CA ASP A 176 8.42 12.68 -22.95
C ASP A 176 9.22 11.65 -22.14
N ASP A 177 9.07 11.63 -20.81
CA ASP A 177 9.71 10.62 -19.96
C ASP A 177 9.14 9.21 -20.20
N LEU A 178 7.90 9.10 -20.67
CA LEU A 178 7.22 7.80 -20.81
C LEU A 178 7.80 6.94 -21.94
N GLY A 179 8.56 7.54 -22.86
CA GLY A 179 9.27 6.81 -23.92
C GLY A 179 10.64 6.28 -23.48
N ASP A 180 11.11 6.64 -22.29
CA ASP A 180 12.44 6.30 -21.81
C ASP A 180 12.46 4.93 -21.12
N SER A 181 13.39 4.05 -21.51
CA SER A 181 13.57 2.73 -20.90
C SER A 181 13.94 2.78 -19.42
N GLU A 182 14.59 3.86 -18.97
CA GLU A 182 15.05 4.05 -17.59
C GLU A 182 14.11 4.94 -16.76
N VAL A 183 12.91 5.25 -17.27
CA VAL A 183 11.91 6.08 -16.55
C VAL A 183 11.64 5.57 -15.13
N HIS A 184 11.60 4.25 -14.95
CA HIS A 184 11.34 3.60 -13.67
C HIS A 184 12.46 3.83 -12.63
N LEU A 185 13.70 4.07 -13.08
CA LEU A 185 14.83 4.40 -12.19
C LEU A 185 14.74 5.85 -11.70
N ARG A 186 14.33 6.76 -12.58
CA ARG A 186 14.13 8.18 -12.21
C ARG A 186 12.90 8.39 -11.33
N PHE A 187 11.85 7.61 -11.59
CA PHE A 187 10.56 7.71 -10.92
C PHE A 187 10.23 6.45 -10.09
N TYR A 188 11.20 6.01 -9.28
CA TYR A 188 11.11 4.81 -8.45
C TYR A 188 9.92 4.76 -7.49
N ALA A 189 9.47 5.92 -6.97
CA ALA A 189 8.31 5.98 -6.09
C ALA A 189 7.02 5.79 -6.88
N LEU A 190 6.94 6.33 -8.10
CA LEU A 190 5.83 6.06 -9.01
C LEU A 190 5.84 4.60 -9.50
N ASP A 191 7.02 4.00 -9.67
CA ASP A 191 7.18 2.59 -10.03
C ASP A 191 6.63 1.66 -8.93
N ALA A 192 6.98 1.91 -7.67
CA ALA A 192 6.38 1.19 -6.55
C ALA A 192 4.86 1.46 -6.44
N LEU A 193 4.43 2.72 -6.62
CA LEU A 193 3.02 3.10 -6.52
C LEU A 193 2.15 2.40 -7.55
N ARG A 194 2.59 2.31 -8.82
CA ARG A 194 1.82 1.61 -9.86
C ARG A 194 1.68 0.12 -9.57
N PHE A 195 2.67 -0.52 -8.95
CA PHE A 195 2.56 -1.92 -8.52
C PHE A 195 1.46 -2.10 -7.48
N ALA A 196 1.49 -1.28 -6.43
CA ALA A 196 0.48 -1.32 -5.37
C ALA A 196 -0.92 -0.99 -5.91
N ALA A 197 -1.05 0.09 -6.68
CA ALA A 197 -2.33 0.58 -7.20
C ALA A 197 -2.92 -0.40 -8.24
N GLY A 198 -2.09 -0.94 -9.13
CA GLY A 198 -2.49 -1.93 -10.12
C GLY A 198 -3.02 -3.21 -9.47
N ALA A 199 -2.34 -3.71 -8.43
CA ALA A 199 -2.80 -4.88 -7.68
C ALA A 199 -4.17 -4.67 -7.01
N MET A 200 -4.46 -3.43 -6.62
CA MET A 200 -5.71 -3.07 -5.96
C MET A 200 -6.91 -3.02 -6.92
N VAL A 201 -6.72 -2.86 -8.23
CA VAL A 201 -7.81 -2.81 -9.23
C VAL A 201 -8.68 -4.06 -9.15
N ASN A 202 -8.04 -5.24 -9.11
CA ASN A 202 -8.72 -6.53 -9.20
C ASN A 202 -9.26 -7.06 -7.86
N ARG A 203 -9.04 -6.35 -6.75
CA ARG A 203 -9.47 -6.83 -5.43
C ARG A 203 -10.96 -6.61 -5.19
N THR A 204 -11.64 -7.62 -4.64
CA THR A 204 -13.04 -7.50 -4.23
C THR A 204 -13.15 -6.57 -3.00
N PRO A 205 -14.01 -5.54 -3.03
CA PRO A 205 -14.18 -4.65 -1.87
C PRO A 205 -14.68 -5.42 -0.65
N LYS A 206 -14.11 -5.15 0.53
CA LYS A 206 -14.57 -5.74 1.80
C LYS A 206 -15.78 -4.97 2.34
N PRO A 207 -16.88 -5.65 2.70
CA PRO A 207 -18.02 -4.98 3.34
C PRO A 207 -17.65 -4.54 4.77
N TYR A 208 -18.03 -3.31 5.15
CA TYR A 208 -17.94 -2.87 6.53
C TYR A 208 -19.08 -3.47 7.35
N GLN A 209 -18.80 -4.52 8.13
CA GLN A 209 -19.77 -5.05 9.10
C GLN A 209 -19.63 -4.30 10.42
N LYS A 210 -20.49 -3.30 10.66
CA LYS A 210 -20.61 -2.69 11.99
C LYS A 210 -21.04 -3.78 12.97
N LYS A 211 -20.20 -4.12 13.96
CA LYS A 211 -20.63 -4.98 15.08
C LYS A 211 -21.86 -4.32 15.71
N SER A 212 -23.04 -4.90 15.55
CA SER A 212 -24.17 -4.52 16.38
C SER A 212 -23.79 -4.93 17.80
N LYS A 213 -23.59 -3.94 18.68
CA LYS A 213 -23.64 -4.22 20.12
C LYS A 213 -25.07 -4.69 20.37
N ARG A 214 -25.34 -6.01 20.31
CA ARG A 214 -26.50 -6.58 20.98
C ARG A 214 -26.30 -6.27 22.46
N ARG A 215 -26.91 -5.18 22.95
CA ARG A 215 -27.21 -5.03 24.37
C ARG A 215 -28.03 -6.27 24.72
N ARG A 216 -27.42 -7.25 25.38
CA ARG A 216 -28.19 -8.22 26.15
C ARG A 216 -28.87 -7.37 27.23
N LEU A 217 -30.14 -7.03 27.00
CA LEU A 217 -31.05 -6.72 28.10
C LEU A 217 -31.25 -8.06 28.82
N SER A 218 -30.32 -8.38 29.71
CA SER A 218 -30.53 -9.39 30.74
C SER A 218 -31.74 -8.91 31.54
N GLY A 219 -32.76 -9.76 31.62
CA GLY A 219 -34.08 -9.38 32.11
C GLY A 219 -34.09 -8.76 33.50
N MET A 220 -34.82 -7.66 33.63
CA MET A 220 -35.68 -7.46 34.79
C MET A 220 -37.06 -7.99 34.37
N VAL A 221 -37.34 -9.22 34.79
CA VAL A 221 -38.71 -9.69 34.94
C VAL A 221 -39.20 -9.11 36.28
N ILE A 222 -40.45 -8.66 36.24
CA ILE A 222 -41.24 -7.95 37.26
C ILE A 222 -41.13 -8.61 38.64
#